data_AF-A0A453Q075-F1
#
_entry.id   AF-A0A453Q075-F1
#
_cell.length_a   1.000
_cell.length_b   1.000
_cell.length_c   1.000
_cell.angle_alpha   90.00
_cell.angle_beta   90.00
_cell.angle_gamma   90.00
#
_symmetry.space_group_name_H-M   'P 1'
#
loop_
_entity.id
_entity.type
_entity.pdbx_description
1 polymer ?
#
loop_
_entity_poly.entity_id
_entity_poly.type
_entity_poly.pdbx_seq_one_letter_code
_entity_poly.pdbx_strand_id
1 'polypeptide(L)'
;DTTENSGISTDADSENGAPVKTASLLDLYSGCGGMSTGLCLGSALAGLKLETKWAVDLNSFACKSLKYNHPKTEVRNEKAEDFLALLKEWAILCDKYVHSNDSDVAEPVEEEEDDEPLGKDEFVVEKLLEICYGGTGRKNGIHFKVQWKGYGPEEDTWEPIENLSDCPLKIKEFVQEGYRRNILPQPGQVDVICGGPPCQGISGFNRFRNRDNPLEDEKNQQMVTYMDIVSYLQPKFVLMENVVDILKFADGYLGRYALSRLVSLNYQARLGMMVAGCYGLPQFRMRVFLWGALPTMVCSVSLSLFLLQICCLVE
;
A
#
# COMPACT_ATOMS: atom_id res chain seq x y z
N ASP A 1 -6.77 -4.16 -50.01
CA ASP A 1 -8.14 -4.69 -49.97
C ASP A 1 -8.07 -6.20 -49.99
N THR A 2 -8.39 -6.96 -48.95
CA THR A 2 -9.27 -6.75 -47.79
C THR A 2 -8.81 -7.64 -46.64
N THR A 3 -8.95 -7.11 -45.44
CA THR A 3 -8.74 -7.69 -44.11
C THR A 3 -9.68 -8.87 -43.80
N GLU A 4 -9.15 -9.95 -43.22
CA GLU A 4 -9.92 -10.90 -42.40
C GLU A 4 -9.46 -10.78 -40.93
N ASN A 5 -10.39 -10.32 -40.11
CA ASN A 5 -10.26 -10.09 -38.69
C ASN A 5 -11.07 -11.21 -38.00
N SER A 6 -10.40 -12.17 -37.35
CA SER A 6 -11.07 -13.17 -36.50
C SER A 6 -10.69 -12.94 -35.05
N GLY A 7 -11.42 -12.01 -34.43
CA GLY A 7 -11.44 -11.87 -32.97
C GLY A 7 -12.20 -13.04 -32.35
N ILE A 8 -11.52 -13.83 -31.53
CA ILE A 8 -12.17 -14.74 -30.60
C ILE A 8 -12.51 -13.91 -29.37
N SER A 9 -13.75 -13.43 -29.29
CA SER A 9 -14.33 -13.03 -28.01
C SER A 9 -14.89 -14.28 -27.35
N THR A 10 -14.47 -14.55 -26.12
CA THR A 10 -15.09 -15.52 -25.24
C THR A 10 -15.52 -14.79 -23.99
N ASP A 11 -16.57 -13.98 -24.12
CA ASP A 11 -17.40 -13.59 -22.99
C ASP A 11 -18.31 -14.78 -22.69
N ALA A 12 -17.77 -15.72 -21.92
CA ALA A 12 -18.58 -16.69 -21.20
C ALA A 12 -19.04 -16.02 -19.90
N ASP A 13 -20.03 -15.15 -20.01
CA ASP A 13 -20.78 -14.64 -18.86
C ASP A 13 -21.49 -15.82 -18.21
N SER A 14 -20.95 -16.27 -17.08
CA SER A 14 -21.57 -17.30 -16.27
C SER A 14 -22.80 -16.74 -15.57
N GLU A 15 -23.94 -17.33 -15.88
CA GLU A 15 -25.19 -17.25 -15.13
C GLU A 15 -24.95 -17.58 -13.64
N ASN A 16 -25.00 -16.57 -12.77
CA ASN A 16 -25.50 -16.63 -11.39
C ASN A 16 -25.40 -15.23 -10.74
N GLY A 17 -26.53 -14.52 -10.66
CA GLY A 17 -26.65 -13.16 -10.12
C GLY A 17 -26.49 -13.03 -8.60
N ALA A 18 -25.51 -13.71 -7.99
CA ALA A 18 -25.12 -13.43 -6.62
C ALA A 18 -24.13 -12.24 -6.61
N PRO A 19 -24.28 -11.25 -5.69
CA PRO A 19 -23.34 -10.14 -5.61
C PRO A 19 -21.94 -10.67 -5.27
N VAL A 20 -21.00 -10.47 -6.19
CA VAL A 20 -19.59 -10.85 -5.98
C VAL A 20 -19.05 -10.03 -4.81
N LYS A 21 -18.66 -10.71 -3.72
CA LYS A 21 -18.05 -10.05 -2.57
C LYS A 21 -16.74 -9.39 -3.03
N THR A 22 -16.59 -8.11 -2.72
CA THR A 22 -15.39 -7.33 -3.03
C THR A 22 -14.60 -7.08 -1.75
N ALA A 23 -13.27 -7.10 -1.84
CA ALA A 23 -12.36 -6.83 -0.72
C ALA A 23 -11.17 -5.98 -1.17
N SER A 24 -10.69 -5.11 -0.28
CA SER A 24 -9.53 -4.24 -0.53
C SER A 24 -8.22 -4.86 -0.03
N LEU A 25 -7.17 -4.73 -0.82
CA LEU A 25 -5.81 -5.17 -0.48
C LEU A 25 -4.85 -3.97 -0.46
N LEU A 26 -4.03 -3.89 0.60
CA LEU A 26 -2.84 -3.05 0.69
C LEU A 26 -1.59 -3.94 0.60
N ASP A 27 -0.71 -3.64 -0.37
CA ASP A 27 0.55 -4.35 -0.56
C ASP A 27 1.75 -3.51 -0.10
N LEU A 28 2.40 -3.93 0.98
CA LEU A 28 3.56 -3.26 1.56
C LEU A 28 4.85 -3.93 1.08
N TYR A 29 5.86 -3.14 0.70
CA TYR A 29 7.09 -3.65 0.09
C TYR A 29 6.77 -4.42 -1.18
N SER A 30 5.89 -3.85 -2.01
CA SER A 30 5.18 -4.57 -3.07
C SER A 30 6.08 -5.10 -4.19
N GLY A 31 7.28 -4.53 -4.36
CA GLY A 31 8.07 -4.72 -5.56
C GLY A 31 7.24 -4.42 -6.81
N CYS A 32 7.32 -5.28 -7.82
CA CYS A 32 6.48 -5.19 -9.02
C CYS A 32 5.07 -5.78 -8.82
N GLY A 33 4.72 -6.24 -7.61
CA GLY A 33 3.39 -6.72 -7.25
C GLY A 33 3.17 -8.22 -7.46
N GLY A 34 4.22 -9.05 -7.39
CA GLY A 34 4.08 -10.50 -7.61
C GLY A 34 3.11 -11.16 -6.63
N MET A 35 3.32 -10.93 -5.33
CA MET A 35 2.45 -11.45 -4.27
C MET A 35 1.00 -10.95 -4.39
N SER A 36 0.79 -9.63 -4.50
CA SER A 36 -0.56 -9.05 -4.58
C SER A 36 -1.31 -9.43 -5.85
N THR A 37 -0.63 -9.48 -7.00
CA THR A 37 -1.23 -10.00 -8.25
C THR A 37 -1.68 -11.44 -8.07
N GLY A 38 -0.82 -12.29 -7.49
CA GLY A 38 -1.17 -13.68 -7.26
C GLY A 38 -2.33 -13.88 -6.28
N LEU A 39 -2.37 -13.08 -5.20
CA LEU A 39 -3.50 -13.09 -4.26
C LEU A 39 -4.82 -12.70 -4.92
N CYS A 40 -4.82 -11.66 -5.74
CA CYS A 40 -6.03 -11.19 -6.43
C CYS A 40 -6.54 -12.25 -7.41
N LEU A 41 -5.65 -12.85 -8.21
CA LEU A 41 -6.01 -13.93 -9.13
C LEU A 41 -6.54 -15.18 -8.40
N GLY A 42 -5.89 -15.58 -7.31
CA GLY A 42 -6.36 -16.71 -6.51
C GLY A 42 -7.69 -16.46 -5.82
N SER A 43 -7.92 -15.23 -5.37
CA SER A 43 -9.19 -14.83 -4.75
C SER A 43 -10.33 -14.87 -5.76
N ALA A 44 -10.07 -14.49 -7.01
CA ALA A 44 -11.05 -14.56 -8.08
C ALA A 44 -11.53 -16.00 -8.31
N LEU A 45 -10.63 -16.99 -8.29
CA LEU A 45 -11.00 -18.42 -8.37
C LEU A 45 -11.83 -18.89 -7.17
N ALA A 46 -11.67 -18.25 -6.01
CA ALA A 46 -12.47 -18.50 -4.82
C ALA A 46 -13.79 -17.70 -4.77
N GLY A 47 -14.15 -17.00 -5.85
CA GLY A 47 -15.37 -16.18 -5.92
C GLY A 47 -15.31 -14.87 -5.12
N LEU A 48 -14.11 -14.42 -4.74
CA LEU A 48 -13.86 -13.16 -4.06
C LEU A 48 -13.16 -12.19 -5.00
N LYS A 49 -13.75 -11.02 -5.23
CA LYS A 49 -13.11 -9.93 -5.97
C LYS A 49 -12.17 -9.17 -5.05
N LEU A 50 -10.95 -9.69 -4.86
CA LEU A 50 -9.88 -8.97 -4.17
C LEU A 50 -9.22 -8.00 -5.15
N GLU A 51 -9.08 -6.74 -4.74
CA GLU A 51 -8.43 -5.70 -5.54
C GLU A 51 -7.31 -5.03 -4.74
N THR A 52 -6.09 -5.01 -5.29
CA THR A 52 -5.00 -4.17 -4.78
C THR A 52 -5.41 -2.71 -4.95
N LYS A 53 -5.79 -2.06 -3.84
CA LYS A 53 -6.18 -0.65 -3.85
C LYS A 53 -4.97 0.26 -3.64
N TRP A 54 -4.04 -0.17 -2.79
CA TRP A 54 -2.86 0.60 -2.44
C TRP A 54 -1.62 -0.31 -2.49
N ALA A 55 -0.51 0.25 -2.96
CA ALA A 55 0.78 -0.43 -2.95
C ALA A 55 1.89 0.56 -2.57
N VAL A 56 2.86 0.12 -1.76
CA VAL A 56 3.95 0.96 -1.25
C VAL A 56 5.28 0.29 -1.51
N ASP A 57 6.17 0.98 -2.22
CA ASP A 57 7.54 0.53 -2.44
C ASP A 57 8.51 1.71 -2.63
N LEU A 58 9.76 1.56 -2.18
CA LEU A 58 10.78 2.60 -2.32
C LEU A 58 11.41 2.65 -3.72
N ASN A 59 11.35 1.56 -4.48
CA ASN A 59 11.93 1.47 -5.81
C ASN A 59 10.97 2.01 -6.89
N SER A 60 11.38 3.09 -7.56
CA SER A 60 10.56 3.76 -8.58
C SER A 60 10.26 2.88 -9.79
N PHE A 61 11.18 1.99 -10.20
CA PHE A 61 10.94 1.07 -11.31
C PHE A 61 9.93 -0.01 -10.95
N ALA A 62 10.00 -0.52 -9.72
CA ALA A 62 9.04 -1.47 -9.19
C ALA A 62 7.63 -0.85 -9.15
N CYS A 63 7.51 0.38 -8.65
CA CYS A 63 6.28 1.15 -8.67
C CYS A 63 5.73 1.36 -10.09
N LYS A 64 6.59 1.73 -11.05
CA LYS A 64 6.20 1.90 -12.47
C LYS A 64 5.66 0.59 -13.05
N SER A 65 6.32 -0.53 -12.80
CA SER A 65 5.87 -1.84 -13.26
C SER A 65 4.52 -2.21 -12.66
N LEU A 66 4.33 -2.02 -11.35
CA LEU A 66 3.06 -2.34 -10.69
C LEU A 66 1.93 -1.45 -11.21
N LYS A 67 2.15 -0.12 -11.31
CA LYS A 67 1.16 0.83 -11.82
C LYS A 67 0.77 0.58 -13.27
N TYR A 68 1.73 0.17 -14.12
CA TYR A 68 1.46 -0.17 -15.52
C TYR A 68 0.50 -1.36 -15.63
N ASN A 69 0.70 -2.41 -14.83
CA ASN A 69 -0.14 -3.60 -14.85
C ASN A 69 -1.45 -3.42 -14.07
N HIS A 70 -1.47 -2.53 -13.08
CA HIS A 70 -2.62 -2.27 -12.21
C HIS A 70 -2.93 -0.76 -12.16
N PRO A 71 -3.51 -0.19 -13.23
CA PRO A 71 -3.67 1.27 -13.37
C PRO A 71 -4.58 1.90 -12.32
N LYS A 72 -5.50 1.10 -11.74
CA LYS A 72 -6.43 1.54 -10.69
C LYS A 72 -5.82 1.55 -9.29
N THR A 73 -4.66 0.92 -9.09
CA THR A 73 -3.98 0.87 -7.80
C THR A 73 -3.31 2.21 -7.52
N GLU A 74 -3.46 2.72 -6.30
CA GLU A 74 -2.69 3.86 -5.81
C GLU A 74 -1.29 3.38 -5.40
N VAL A 75 -0.33 3.55 -6.31
CA VAL A 75 1.05 3.08 -6.14
C VAL A 75 1.92 4.21 -5.65
N ARG A 76 2.50 4.05 -4.47
CA ARG A 76 3.23 5.10 -3.76
C ARG A 76 4.72 4.77 -3.72
N ASN A 77 5.52 5.67 -4.28
CA ASN A 77 6.97 5.53 -4.28
C ASN A 77 7.63 6.20 -3.07
N GLU A 78 7.54 5.57 -1.91
CA GLU A 78 8.00 6.12 -0.63
C GLU A 78 8.40 5.00 0.35
N LYS A 79 9.00 5.38 1.50
CA LYS A 79 9.31 4.41 2.56
C LYS A 79 8.04 4.03 3.32
N ALA A 80 7.98 2.80 3.82
CA ALA A 80 6.86 2.34 4.64
C ALA A 80 6.68 3.16 5.94
N GLU A 81 7.76 3.67 6.53
CA GLU A 81 7.71 4.55 7.71
C GLU A 81 7.07 5.91 7.40
N ASP A 82 7.47 6.49 6.26
CA ASP A 82 6.90 7.75 5.75
C ASP A 82 5.41 7.54 5.41
N PHE A 83 5.06 6.40 4.80
CA PHE A 83 3.67 6.03 4.56
C PHE A 83 2.87 5.91 5.86
N LEU A 84 3.40 5.26 6.91
CA LEU A 84 2.72 5.18 8.20
C LEU A 84 2.49 6.57 8.83
N ALA A 85 3.47 7.46 8.74
CA ALA A 85 3.33 8.83 9.20
C ALA A 85 2.27 9.58 8.38
N LEU A 86 2.28 9.43 7.06
CA LEU A 86 1.26 9.98 6.17
C LEU A 86 -0.14 9.50 6.54
N LEU A 87 -0.33 8.21 6.84
CA LEU A 87 -1.64 7.67 7.22
C LEU A 87 -2.19 8.29 8.51
N LYS A 88 -1.31 8.64 9.46
CA LYS A 88 -1.71 9.30 10.72
C LYS A 88 -2.12 10.75 10.49
N GLU A 89 -1.30 11.50 9.74
CA GLU A 89 -1.62 12.88 9.37
C GLU A 89 -2.85 12.97 8.45
N TRP A 90 -3.02 12.00 7.55
CA TRP A 90 -4.20 11.88 6.70
C TRP A 90 -5.49 11.74 7.50
N ALA A 91 -5.48 10.94 8.58
CA ALA A 91 -6.64 10.83 9.47
C ALA A 91 -7.00 12.18 10.10
N ILE A 92 -6.00 12.95 10.55
CA ILE A 92 -6.19 14.29 11.13
C ILE A 92 -6.77 15.26 10.07
N LEU A 93 -6.27 15.21 8.84
CA LEU A 93 -6.79 16.02 7.74
C LEU A 93 -8.24 15.66 7.41
N CYS A 94 -8.58 14.37 7.34
CA CYS A 94 -9.95 13.94 7.13
C CYS A 94 -10.88 14.35 8.27
N ASP A 95 -10.44 14.23 9.53
CA ASP A 95 -11.21 14.70 10.67
C ASP A 95 -11.53 16.20 10.54
N LYS A 96 -10.56 17.01 10.10
CA LYS A 96 -10.68 18.47 9.95
C LYS A 96 -11.49 18.92 8.71
N TYR A 97 -11.43 18.20 7.59
CA TYR A 97 -12.01 18.69 6.33
C TYR A 97 -13.20 17.86 5.83
N VAL A 98 -13.41 16.66 6.37
CA VAL A 98 -14.48 15.74 5.99
C VAL A 98 -15.48 15.52 7.12
N HIS A 99 -15.01 15.35 8.35
CA HIS A 99 -15.87 14.96 9.48
C HIS A 99 -16.34 16.14 10.34
N SER A 100 -15.53 17.19 10.50
CA SER A 100 -16.02 18.44 11.10
C SER A 100 -16.94 19.17 10.13
N ASN A 101 -18.16 19.45 10.59
CA ASN A 101 -19.10 20.39 9.98
C ASN A 101 -18.61 21.83 10.16
N ASP A 102 -17.38 22.13 9.75
CA ASP A 102 -16.83 23.45 9.91
C ASP A 102 -17.46 24.36 8.84
N SER A 103 -18.50 25.07 9.28
CA SER A 103 -19.09 26.25 8.62
C SER A 103 -18.10 27.41 8.54
N ASP A 104 -16.92 27.29 9.16
CA ASP A 104 -15.93 28.36 9.30
C ASP A 104 -14.91 28.40 8.15
N VAL A 105 -14.97 27.45 7.21
CA VAL A 105 -14.30 27.64 5.92
C VAL A 105 -15.28 28.38 5.04
N ALA A 106 -15.04 29.69 4.90
CA ALA A 106 -15.81 30.61 4.08
C ALA A 106 -16.35 29.93 2.81
N GLU A 107 -17.63 30.17 2.51
CA GLU A 107 -18.22 29.84 1.21
C GLU A 107 -17.24 30.24 0.10
N PRO A 108 -17.17 29.48 -1.01
CA PRO A 108 -16.30 29.83 -2.12
C PRO A 108 -16.62 31.27 -2.52
N VAL A 109 -15.75 32.20 -2.13
CA VAL A 109 -15.70 33.49 -2.77
C VAL A 109 -15.30 33.12 -4.18
N GLU A 110 -16.18 33.39 -5.15
CA GLU A 110 -15.81 33.35 -6.56
C GLU A 110 -14.50 34.14 -6.63
N GLU A 111 -13.37 33.45 -6.84
CA GLU A 111 -12.12 34.12 -7.17
C GLU A 111 -12.47 34.86 -8.46
N GLU A 112 -12.70 36.18 -8.36
CA GLU A 112 -12.72 37.03 -9.54
C GLU A 112 -11.44 36.66 -10.29
N GLU A 113 -11.58 36.27 -11.56
CA GLU A 113 -10.43 36.11 -12.43
C GLU A 113 -9.78 37.49 -12.57
N ASP A 114 -8.93 37.85 -11.61
CA ASP A 114 -8.02 38.96 -11.73
C ASP A 114 -7.04 38.56 -12.84
N ASP A 115 -7.43 38.89 -14.08
CA ASP A 115 -6.59 38.93 -15.27
C ASP A 115 -5.56 40.09 -15.16
N GLU A 116 -5.19 40.49 -13.95
CA GLU A 116 -4.04 41.37 -13.76
C GLU A 116 -2.77 40.58 -14.14
N PRO A 117 -1.86 41.20 -14.91
CA PRO A 117 -0.63 40.55 -15.30
C PRO A 117 0.19 40.22 -14.05
N LEU A 118 0.31 38.92 -13.75
CA LEU A 118 1.13 38.39 -12.67
C LEU A 118 2.52 39.03 -12.69
N GLY A 119 3.01 39.38 -11.49
CA GLY A 119 4.40 39.80 -11.32
C GLY A 119 5.35 38.73 -11.86
N LYS A 120 6.56 39.12 -12.29
CA LYS A 120 7.55 38.20 -12.88
C LYS A 120 7.91 36.98 -12.02
N ASP A 121 7.57 36.98 -10.73
CA ASP A 121 7.87 35.94 -9.74
C ASP A 121 6.63 35.47 -8.96
N GLU A 122 5.41 35.71 -9.46
CA GLU A 122 4.17 35.25 -8.83
C GLU A 122 3.65 33.96 -9.48
N PHE A 123 3.39 32.95 -8.66
CA PHE A 123 2.89 31.65 -9.09
C PHE A 123 1.52 31.38 -8.45
N VAL A 124 0.57 30.92 -9.26
CA VAL A 124 -0.79 30.59 -8.79
C VAL A 124 -0.97 29.08 -8.76
N VAL A 125 -1.46 28.58 -7.61
CA VAL A 125 -1.80 27.17 -7.42
C VAL A 125 -3.07 26.86 -8.23
N GLU A 126 -2.93 26.05 -9.29
CA GLU A 126 -4.09 25.58 -10.06
C GLU A 126 -4.79 24.45 -9.31
N LYS A 127 -4.03 23.43 -8.92
CA LYS A 127 -4.55 22.20 -8.33
C LYS A 127 -3.52 21.46 -7.49
N LEU A 128 -3.99 20.76 -6.46
CA LEU A 128 -3.18 19.77 -5.73
C LEU A 128 -3.41 18.38 -6.34
N LEU A 129 -2.31 17.67 -6.66
CA LEU A 129 -2.34 16.40 -7.39
C LEU A 129 -2.08 15.19 -6.49
N GLU A 130 -1.10 15.30 -5.60
CA GLU A 130 -0.66 14.21 -4.74
C GLU A 130 -0.30 14.75 -3.34
N ILE A 131 -0.24 13.85 -2.36
CA ILE A 131 0.18 14.14 -0.98
C ILE A 131 1.23 13.10 -0.57
N CYS A 132 2.23 13.51 0.21
CA CYS A 132 3.16 12.60 0.87
C CYS A 132 3.61 13.16 2.22
N TYR A 133 4.28 12.32 3.02
CA TYR A 133 4.96 12.74 4.24
C TYR A 133 6.47 12.62 4.05
N GLY A 134 7.21 13.70 4.23
CA GLY A 134 8.67 13.70 4.05
C GLY A 134 9.14 13.18 2.68
N GLY A 135 10.11 12.28 2.68
CA GLY A 135 10.73 11.70 1.49
C GLY A 135 12.10 12.29 1.12
N THR A 136 12.72 11.76 0.07
CA THR A 136 14.11 12.07 -0.30
C THR A 136 14.31 13.57 -0.55
N GLY A 137 15.14 14.21 0.27
CA GLY A 137 15.46 15.64 0.16
C GLY A 137 14.42 16.59 0.78
N ARG A 138 13.36 16.06 1.41
CA ARG A 138 12.30 16.84 2.07
C ARG A 138 12.38 16.71 3.58
N LYS A 139 11.91 17.74 4.30
CA LYS A 139 11.79 17.70 5.76
C LYS A 139 10.60 16.84 6.17
N ASN A 140 10.60 16.36 7.41
CA ASN A 140 9.42 15.69 7.97
C ASN A 140 8.22 16.65 7.97
N GLY A 141 7.05 16.14 7.59
CA GLY A 141 5.83 16.94 7.46
C GLY A 141 5.09 16.64 6.16
N ILE A 142 3.86 17.11 6.08
CA ILE A 142 3.00 16.93 4.91
C ILE A 142 3.48 17.84 3.78
N HIS A 143 3.58 17.25 2.59
CA HIS A 143 3.84 17.96 1.35
C HIS A 143 2.77 17.60 0.33
N PHE A 144 2.40 18.57 -0.49
CA PHE A 144 1.49 18.38 -1.63
C PHE A 144 2.26 18.58 -2.94
N LYS A 145 1.90 17.79 -3.95
CA LYS A 145 2.34 18.04 -5.32
C LYS A 145 1.40 19.06 -5.94
N VAL A 146 1.95 20.21 -6.31
CA VAL A 146 1.23 21.37 -6.79
C VAL A 146 1.35 21.43 -8.31
N GLN A 147 0.20 21.61 -8.97
CA GLN A 147 0.11 22.03 -10.37
C GLN A 147 -0.02 23.55 -10.42
N TRP A 148 0.84 24.20 -11.19
CA TRP A 148 0.89 25.65 -11.32
C TRP A 148 0.10 26.14 -12.55
N LYS A 149 -0.71 27.19 -12.37
CA LYS A 149 -1.57 27.73 -13.44
C LYS A 149 -0.73 28.15 -14.64
N GLY A 150 -1.03 27.58 -15.81
CA GLY A 150 -0.34 27.91 -17.06
C GLY A 150 0.97 27.14 -17.30
N TYR A 151 1.34 26.21 -16.43
CA TYR A 151 2.52 25.36 -16.58
C TYR A 151 2.16 23.91 -16.93
N GLY A 152 3.08 23.22 -17.59
CA GLY A 152 2.92 21.80 -17.92
C GLY A 152 3.25 20.87 -16.72
N PRO A 153 2.89 19.58 -16.79
CA PRO A 153 3.10 18.62 -15.68
C PRO A 153 4.56 18.41 -15.25
N GLU A 154 5.53 18.79 -16.09
CA GLU A 154 6.97 18.69 -15.79
C GLU A 154 7.40 19.74 -14.76
N GLU A 155 6.61 20.80 -14.59
CA GLU A 155 6.87 21.91 -13.66
C GLU A 155 6.15 21.71 -12.31
N ASP A 156 5.41 20.60 -12.14
CA ASP A 156 4.74 20.30 -10.88
C ASP A 156 5.76 20.09 -9.75
N THR A 157 5.67 20.87 -8.67
CA THR A 157 6.61 20.81 -7.55
C THR A 157 5.97 20.27 -6.27
N TRP A 158 6.79 19.78 -5.35
CA TRP A 158 6.35 19.37 -4.02
C TRP A 158 6.53 20.50 -3.03
N GLU A 159 5.42 21.04 -2.52
CA GLU A 159 5.41 22.12 -1.54
C GLU A 159 5.00 21.61 -0.15
N PRO A 160 5.69 22.03 0.93
CA PRO A 160 5.27 21.73 2.29
C PRO A 160 3.93 22.40 2.61
N ILE A 161 3.12 21.79 3.48
CA ILE A 161 1.79 22.29 3.82
C ILE A 161 1.80 23.73 4.36
N GLU A 162 2.88 24.15 5.03
CA GLU A 162 3.03 25.51 5.54
C GLU A 162 3.11 26.57 4.43
N ASN A 163 3.68 26.21 3.27
CA ASN A 163 3.76 27.09 2.09
C ASN A 163 2.40 27.28 1.41
N LEU A 164 1.40 26.47 1.74
CA LEU A 164 0.06 26.49 1.14
C LEU A 164 -0.98 27.10 2.08
N SER A 165 -0.52 27.88 3.07
CA SER A 165 -1.39 28.56 4.04
C SER A 165 -2.35 29.56 3.39
N ASP A 166 -1.98 30.13 2.23
CA ASP A 166 -2.79 31.08 1.48
C ASP A 166 -3.91 30.42 0.64
N CYS A 167 -3.91 29.09 0.47
CA CYS A 167 -4.92 28.37 -0.33
C CYS A 167 -5.64 27.23 0.44
N PRO A 168 -6.25 27.52 1.61
CA PRO A 168 -6.88 26.49 2.46
C PRO A 168 -8.06 25.78 1.78
N LEU A 169 -8.75 26.44 0.85
CA LEU A 169 -9.83 25.85 0.06
C LEU A 169 -9.32 24.72 -0.86
N LYS A 170 -8.18 24.92 -1.54
CA LYS A 170 -7.57 23.89 -2.40
C LYS A 170 -7.16 22.65 -1.61
N ILE A 171 -6.67 22.83 -0.38
CA ILE A 171 -6.38 21.72 0.54
C ILE A 171 -7.67 20.99 0.93
N LYS A 172 -8.73 21.72 1.30
CA LYS A 172 -10.03 21.13 1.66
C LYS A 172 -10.60 20.32 0.49
N GLU A 173 -10.62 20.87 -0.72
CA GLU A 173 -11.09 20.18 -1.93
C GLU A 173 -10.29 18.89 -2.19
N PHE A 174 -8.96 18.96 -2.12
CA PHE A 174 -8.10 17.80 -2.30
C PHE A 174 -8.39 16.71 -1.27
N VAL A 175 -8.51 17.06 0.02
CA VAL A 175 -8.75 16.10 1.09
C VAL A 175 -10.13 15.46 0.94
N GLN A 176 -11.17 16.24 0.65
CA GLN A 176 -12.54 15.73 0.45
C GLN A 176 -12.63 14.78 -0.75
N GLU A 177 -12.04 15.17 -1.88
CA GLU A 177 -12.05 14.33 -3.08
C GLU A 177 -11.17 13.09 -2.91
N GLY A 178 -10.00 13.24 -2.28
CA GLY A 178 -9.11 12.13 -1.94
C GLY A 178 -9.77 11.12 -1.01
N TYR A 179 -10.51 11.59 -0.01
CA TYR A 179 -11.31 10.76 0.89
C TYR A 179 -12.39 9.99 0.12
N ARG A 180 -13.17 10.68 -0.71
CA ARG A 180 -14.24 10.07 -1.52
C ARG A 180 -13.70 9.00 -2.47
N ARG A 181 -12.51 9.21 -3.03
CA ARG A 181 -11.82 8.27 -3.92
C ARG A 181 -11.01 7.20 -3.19
N ASN A 182 -10.87 7.30 -1.86
CA ASN A 182 -10.03 6.45 -1.02
C ASN A 182 -8.56 6.38 -1.52
N ILE A 183 -7.95 7.54 -1.81
CA ILE A 183 -6.55 7.59 -2.28
C ILE A 183 -5.55 7.09 -1.21
N LEU A 184 -5.93 7.17 0.07
CA LEU A 184 -5.21 6.66 1.22
C LEU A 184 -6.18 5.92 2.15
N PRO A 185 -5.78 4.76 2.70
CA PRO A 185 -6.64 3.99 3.58
C PRO A 185 -6.75 4.61 4.99
N GLN A 186 -7.95 4.55 5.56
CA GLN A 186 -8.19 4.76 6.99
C GLN A 186 -8.37 3.42 7.72
N PRO A 187 -8.21 3.39 9.06
CA PRO A 187 -8.53 2.21 9.86
C PRO A 187 -9.93 1.66 9.53
N GLY A 188 -10.01 0.35 9.26
CA GLY A 188 -11.25 -0.32 8.86
C GLY A 188 -11.57 -0.32 7.35
N GLN A 189 -10.81 0.40 6.52
CA GLN A 189 -11.00 0.40 5.06
C GLN A 189 -10.18 -0.66 4.31
N VAL A 190 -9.21 -1.29 4.99
CA VAL A 190 -8.33 -2.32 4.41
C VAL A 190 -8.79 -3.70 4.88
N ASP A 191 -9.20 -4.57 3.95
CA ASP A 191 -9.59 -5.94 4.30
C ASP A 191 -8.37 -6.84 4.46
N VAL A 192 -7.35 -6.69 3.61
CA VAL A 192 -6.16 -7.53 3.60
C VAL A 192 -4.91 -6.65 3.52
N ILE A 193 -3.90 -6.96 4.35
CA ILE A 193 -2.54 -6.45 4.17
C ILE A 193 -1.64 -7.61 3.76
N CYS A 194 -0.94 -7.49 2.64
CA CYS A 194 0.20 -8.34 2.32
C CYS A 194 1.52 -7.57 2.36
N GLY A 195 2.63 -8.25 2.60
CA GLY A 195 3.94 -7.64 2.41
C GLY A 195 5.12 -8.51 2.78
N GLY A 196 6.27 -8.19 2.19
CA GLY A 196 7.55 -8.87 2.40
C GLY A 196 8.58 -7.94 3.03
N PRO A 197 8.50 -7.63 4.34
CA PRO A 197 9.42 -6.68 4.97
C PRO A 197 10.87 -7.17 4.85
N PRO A 198 11.78 -6.39 4.25
CA PRO A 198 13.14 -6.83 4.02
C PRO A 198 13.88 -7.00 5.35
N CYS A 199 14.46 -8.18 5.56
CA CYS A 199 15.25 -8.52 6.76
C CYS A 199 16.71 -8.79 6.34
N GLN A 200 17.47 -7.73 6.07
CA GLN A 200 18.84 -7.86 5.55
C GLN A 200 19.88 -8.18 6.65
N GLY A 201 19.53 -8.00 7.92
CA GLY A 201 20.41 -8.29 9.06
C GLY A 201 20.65 -9.78 9.29
N ILE A 202 19.83 -10.66 8.70
CA ILE A 202 19.80 -12.08 9.05
C ILE A 202 20.36 -13.04 7.97
N SER A 203 20.72 -12.52 6.78
CA SER A 203 21.20 -13.31 5.65
C SER A 203 22.71 -13.15 5.39
N GLY A 204 23.33 -14.17 4.80
CA GLY A 204 24.73 -14.15 4.36
C GLY A 204 25.75 -13.85 5.48
N PHE A 205 26.62 -12.86 5.25
CA PHE A 205 27.67 -12.45 6.18
C PHE A 205 27.16 -11.79 7.48
N ASN A 206 25.91 -11.33 7.54
CA ASN A 206 25.35 -10.67 8.73
C ASN A 206 24.80 -11.67 9.77
N ARG A 207 24.72 -12.96 9.44
CA ARG A 207 24.09 -14.03 10.25
C ARG A 207 24.67 -14.24 11.65
N PHE A 208 25.81 -13.62 11.97
CA PHE A 208 26.46 -13.73 13.29
C PHE A 208 26.53 -12.40 14.06
N ARG A 209 26.06 -11.29 13.49
CA ARG A 209 26.03 -9.98 14.14
C ARG A 209 24.71 -9.76 14.89
N ASN A 210 24.78 -9.08 16.03
CA ASN A 210 23.64 -8.63 16.85
C ASN A 210 22.58 -9.71 17.17
N ARG A 211 23.03 -10.87 17.66
CA ARG A 211 22.12 -11.95 18.09
C ARG A 211 21.33 -11.62 19.36
N ASP A 212 21.88 -10.77 20.23
CA ASP A 212 21.28 -10.46 21.52
C ASP A 212 20.06 -9.53 21.36
N ASN A 213 20.14 -8.54 20.47
CA ASN A 213 19.04 -7.62 20.14
C ASN A 213 18.82 -7.46 18.62
N PRO A 214 18.24 -8.47 17.93
CA PRO A 214 18.07 -8.42 16.47
C PRO A 214 17.26 -7.23 15.94
N LEU A 215 16.33 -6.68 16.72
CA LEU A 215 15.48 -5.56 16.29
C LEU A 215 16.13 -4.19 16.47
N GLU A 216 17.19 -4.09 17.27
CA GLU A 216 17.98 -2.85 17.37
C GLU A 216 18.84 -2.62 16.12
N ASP A 217 19.02 -3.66 15.29
CA ASP A 217 19.61 -3.49 13.96
C ASP A 217 18.62 -2.75 13.06
N GLU A 218 19.01 -1.57 12.59
CA GLU A 218 18.27 -0.75 11.63
C GLU A 218 17.80 -1.57 10.42
N LYS A 219 18.54 -2.62 10.03
CA LYS A 219 18.21 -3.49 8.90
C LYS A 219 17.03 -4.42 9.12
N ASN A 220 16.54 -4.55 10.37
CA ASN A 220 15.38 -5.35 10.72
C ASN A 220 14.19 -4.48 11.16
N GLN A 221 14.34 -3.15 11.21
CA GLN A 221 13.27 -2.22 11.59
C GLN A 221 12.04 -2.30 10.68
N GLN A 222 12.22 -2.72 9.42
CA GLN A 222 11.09 -2.89 8.48
C GLN A 222 10.08 -3.94 8.94
N MET A 223 10.50 -4.94 9.74
CA MET A 223 9.59 -5.87 10.39
C MET A 223 8.69 -5.18 11.43
N VAL A 224 9.27 -4.22 12.17
CA VAL A 224 8.54 -3.40 13.16
C VAL A 224 7.56 -2.50 12.43
N THR A 225 8.01 -1.76 11.43
CA THR A 225 7.18 -0.87 10.61
C THR A 225 6.00 -1.62 9.97
N TYR A 226 6.22 -2.81 9.41
CA TYR A 226 5.15 -3.64 8.87
C TYR A 226 4.08 -3.96 9.94
N MET A 227 4.51 -4.40 11.12
CA MET A 227 3.61 -4.72 12.22
C MET A 227 2.92 -3.48 12.80
N ASP A 228 3.55 -2.31 12.75
CA ASP A 228 2.96 -1.04 13.18
C ASP A 228 1.87 -0.57 12.20
N ILE A 229 2.06 -0.75 10.89
CA ILE A 229 1.01 -0.48 9.89
C ILE A 229 -0.17 -1.44 10.07
N VAL A 230 0.10 -2.74 10.28
CA VAL A 230 -0.94 -3.73 10.62
C VAL A 230 -1.67 -3.33 11.90
N SER A 231 -0.93 -2.89 12.92
CA SER A 231 -1.50 -2.44 14.19
C SER A 231 -2.38 -1.19 14.03
N TYR A 232 -2.01 -0.28 13.14
CA TYR A 232 -2.74 0.96 12.88
C TYR A 232 -4.02 0.72 12.07
N LEU A 233 -3.93 -0.06 10.98
CA LEU A 233 -5.04 -0.26 10.05
C LEU A 233 -6.00 -1.39 10.45
N GLN A 234 -5.54 -2.34 11.26
CA GLN A 234 -6.32 -3.49 11.75
C GLN A 234 -7.08 -4.24 10.65
N PRO A 235 -6.40 -4.77 9.62
CA PRO A 235 -7.06 -5.45 8.51
C PRO A 235 -7.72 -6.77 8.94
N LYS A 236 -8.72 -7.23 8.21
CA LYS A 236 -9.37 -8.53 8.49
C LYS A 236 -8.40 -9.70 8.35
N PHE A 237 -7.48 -9.62 7.37
CA PHE A 237 -6.43 -10.61 7.15
C PHE A 237 -5.07 -9.96 6.97
N VAL A 238 -4.03 -10.68 7.38
CA VAL A 238 -2.62 -10.32 7.19
C VAL A 238 -1.92 -11.49 6.52
N LEU A 239 -1.12 -11.22 5.49
CA LEU A 239 -0.19 -12.17 4.90
C LEU A 239 1.21 -11.56 4.84
N MET A 240 2.09 -12.06 5.69
CA MET A 240 3.50 -11.67 5.66
C MET A 240 4.34 -12.78 5.00
N GLU A 241 5.11 -12.41 3.99
CA GLU A 241 6.10 -13.26 3.34
C GLU A 241 7.50 -12.96 3.90
N ASN A 242 8.35 -13.98 4.02
CA ASN A 242 9.77 -13.77 4.23
C ASN A 242 10.65 -14.98 3.89
N VAL A 243 11.97 -14.77 3.92
CA VAL A 243 12.96 -15.84 3.79
C VAL A 243 12.93 -16.80 4.99
N VAL A 244 13.31 -18.06 4.76
CA VAL A 244 13.35 -19.12 5.81
C VAL A 244 14.28 -18.78 6.97
N ASP A 245 15.28 -17.94 6.74
CA ASP A 245 16.24 -17.57 7.78
C ASP A 245 15.61 -16.82 8.96
N ILE A 246 14.40 -16.23 8.81
CA ILE A 246 13.67 -15.63 9.96
C ILE A 246 13.33 -16.65 11.05
N LEU A 247 13.29 -17.94 10.72
CA LEU A 247 13.03 -19.06 11.64
C LEU A 247 14.31 -19.72 12.16
N LYS A 248 15.47 -19.41 11.57
CA LYS A 248 16.77 -20.02 11.92
C LYS A 248 17.67 -19.05 12.67
N PHE A 249 17.70 -17.79 12.27
CA PHE A 249 18.56 -16.76 12.86
C PHE A 249 18.09 -16.41 14.27
N ALA A 250 19.04 -16.23 15.19
CA ALA A 250 18.77 -15.92 16.60
C ALA A 250 17.66 -16.78 17.22
N ASP A 251 17.70 -18.10 17.00
CA ASP A 251 16.67 -19.04 17.47
C ASP A 251 15.25 -18.72 16.94
N GLY A 252 15.18 -18.20 15.71
CA GLY A 252 13.93 -17.81 15.06
C GLY A 252 13.30 -16.54 15.64
N TYR A 253 14.10 -15.64 16.22
CA TYR A 253 13.63 -14.43 16.88
C TYR A 253 12.64 -13.63 16.02
N LEU A 254 12.96 -13.35 14.76
CA LEU A 254 12.10 -12.53 13.89
C LEU A 254 10.77 -13.24 13.58
N GLY A 255 10.78 -14.55 13.34
CA GLY A 255 9.55 -15.32 13.17
C GLY A 255 8.69 -15.34 14.44
N ARG A 256 9.31 -15.51 15.61
CA ARG A 256 8.63 -15.45 16.92
C ARG A 256 8.09 -14.05 17.20
N TYR A 257 8.85 -13.01 16.88
CA TYR A 257 8.42 -11.61 17.00
C TYR A 257 7.19 -11.37 16.16
N ALA A 258 7.23 -11.69 14.86
CA ALA A 258 6.11 -11.47 13.96
C ALA A 258 4.84 -12.20 14.42
N LEU A 259 4.97 -13.48 14.82
CA LEU A 259 3.86 -14.25 15.39
C LEU A 259 3.35 -13.66 16.70
N SER A 260 4.24 -13.27 17.60
CA SER A 260 3.92 -12.66 18.90
C SER A 260 3.16 -11.33 18.73
N ARG A 261 3.56 -10.50 17.77
CA ARG A 261 2.85 -9.24 17.46
C ARG A 261 1.42 -9.50 17.03
N LEU A 262 1.18 -10.43 16.10
CA LEU A 262 -0.19 -10.79 15.69
C LEU A 262 -1.02 -11.33 16.87
N VAL A 263 -0.46 -12.22 17.70
CA VAL A 263 -1.14 -12.75 18.88
C VAL A 263 -1.45 -11.62 19.89
N SER A 264 -0.52 -10.69 20.10
CA SER A 264 -0.72 -9.54 20.99
C SER A 264 -1.80 -8.57 20.50
N LEU A 265 -2.02 -8.51 19.18
CA LEU A 265 -3.11 -7.77 18.54
C LEU A 265 -4.42 -8.59 18.45
N ASN A 266 -4.48 -9.75 19.12
CA ASN A 266 -5.62 -10.66 19.15
C ASN A 266 -5.98 -11.28 17.78
N TYR A 267 -5.01 -11.44 16.88
CA TYR A 267 -5.21 -12.17 15.63
C TYR A 267 -5.06 -13.67 15.87
N GLN A 268 -5.91 -14.45 15.20
CA GLN A 268 -5.61 -15.85 14.92
C GLN A 268 -4.41 -15.89 13.96
N ALA A 269 -3.34 -16.58 14.34
CA ALA A 269 -2.12 -16.58 13.54
C ALA A 269 -1.65 -18.00 13.21
N ARG A 270 -1.11 -18.18 12.00
CA ARG A 270 -0.52 -19.44 11.54
C ARG A 270 0.69 -19.18 10.67
N LEU A 271 1.75 -19.95 10.89
CA LEU A 271 2.99 -19.84 10.16
C LEU A 271 3.28 -21.15 9.43
N GLY A 272 3.65 -21.06 8.15
CA GLY A 272 3.97 -22.21 7.30
C GLY A 272 5.13 -21.92 6.36
N MET A 273 5.74 -22.98 5.83
CA MET A 273 6.75 -22.89 4.77
C MET A 273 6.21 -23.51 3.50
N MET A 274 6.48 -22.87 2.36
CA MET A 274 6.06 -23.35 1.05
C MET A 274 7.24 -23.29 0.08
N VAL A 275 7.29 -24.27 -0.83
CA VAL A 275 8.32 -24.37 -1.87
C VAL A 275 7.65 -24.12 -3.21
N ALA A 276 8.09 -23.09 -3.94
CA ALA A 276 7.50 -22.66 -5.20
C ALA A 276 7.44 -23.79 -6.26
N GLY A 277 8.45 -24.65 -6.31
CA GLY A 277 8.48 -25.78 -7.24
C GLY A 277 7.36 -26.81 -7.05
N CYS A 278 6.76 -26.89 -5.86
CA CYS A 278 5.56 -27.70 -5.62
C CYS A 278 4.30 -27.15 -6.32
N TYR A 279 4.37 -25.93 -6.86
CA TYR A 279 3.26 -25.21 -7.48
C TYR A 279 3.47 -24.97 -8.98
N GLY A 280 4.38 -25.72 -9.63
CA GLY A 280 4.52 -25.72 -11.09
C GLY A 280 5.63 -24.84 -11.65
N LEU A 281 6.52 -24.30 -10.80
CA LEU A 281 7.72 -23.60 -11.27
C LEU A 281 8.95 -24.51 -11.35
N PRO A 282 9.82 -24.34 -12.36
CA PRO A 282 11.12 -25.02 -12.43
C PRO A 282 12.17 -24.38 -11.49
N GLN A 283 11.78 -24.11 -10.24
CA GLN A 283 12.63 -23.44 -9.25
C GLN A 283 12.41 -24.01 -7.84
N PHE A 284 13.49 -24.24 -7.11
CA PHE A 284 13.44 -24.55 -5.68
C PHE A 284 13.57 -23.28 -4.84
N ARG A 285 12.45 -22.59 -4.62
CA ARG A 285 12.37 -21.36 -3.80
C ARG A 285 11.47 -21.63 -2.59
N MET A 286 12.09 -21.78 -1.42
CA MET A 286 11.36 -21.96 -0.15
C MET A 286 11.19 -20.62 0.57
N ARG A 287 9.98 -20.32 1.02
CA ARG A 287 9.60 -19.11 1.75
C ARG A 287 8.69 -19.41 2.93
N VAL A 288 8.69 -18.51 3.89
CA VAL A 288 7.84 -18.53 5.08
C VAL A 288 6.66 -17.61 4.83
N PHE A 289 5.48 -18.09 5.17
CA PHE A 289 4.24 -17.33 5.10
C PHE A 289 3.57 -17.33 6.47
N LEU A 290 3.30 -16.14 6.98
CA LEU A 290 2.60 -15.91 8.23
C LEU A 290 1.23 -15.30 7.93
N TRP A 291 0.19 -16.06 8.24
CA TRP A 291 -1.19 -15.61 8.22
C TRP A 291 -1.61 -15.01 9.55
N GLY A 292 -2.34 -13.91 9.49
CA GLY A 292 -3.17 -13.37 10.57
C GLY A 292 -4.61 -13.24 10.11
N ALA A 293 -5.57 -13.50 11.00
CA ALA A 293 -6.98 -13.18 10.80
C ALA A 293 -7.61 -12.63 12.08
N LEU A 294 -8.44 -11.59 11.98
CA LEU A 294 -9.22 -11.11 13.13
C LEU A 294 -10.10 -12.24 13.72
N PRO A 295 -10.46 -12.19 15.02
CA PRO A 295 -11.34 -13.19 15.64
C PRO A 295 -12.72 -13.31 14.98
N THR A 296 -13.16 -12.26 14.29
CA THR A 296 -14.42 -12.22 13.51
C THR A 296 -14.33 -12.99 12.20
N MET A 297 -13.13 -13.41 11.78
CA MET A 297 -12.86 -14.15 10.57
C MET A 297 -12.37 -15.57 10.90
N VAL A 298 -12.29 -16.47 9.92
CA VAL A 298 -11.78 -17.83 10.12
C VAL A 298 -10.50 -18.03 9.33
N CYS A 299 -9.41 -18.33 10.02
CA CYS A 299 -8.15 -18.75 9.39
C CYS A 299 -8.21 -20.25 9.02
N SER A 300 -8.98 -20.63 7.99
CA SER A 300 -9.13 -22.03 7.57
C SER A 300 -7.97 -22.52 6.68
N VAL A 301 -7.59 -23.79 6.81
CA VAL A 301 -6.48 -24.42 6.06
C VAL A 301 -6.73 -24.39 4.55
N SER A 302 -7.99 -24.55 4.13
CA SER A 302 -8.36 -24.67 2.72
C SER A 302 -8.21 -23.37 1.93
N LEU A 303 -8.37 -22.21 2.60
CA LEU A 303 -8.27 -20.90 1.95
C LEU A 303 -6.80 -20.47 1.78
N SER A 304 -5.95 -20.79 2.77
CA SER A 304 -4.53 -20.43 2.78
C SER A 304 -3.75 -21.12 1.66
N LEU A 305 -3.98 -22.42 1.42
CA LEU A 305 -3.22 -23.18 0.42
C LEU A 305 -3.52 -22.77 -1.03
N PHE A 306 -4.77 -22.41 -1.33
CA PHE A 306 -5.19 -22.08 -2.70
C PHE A 306 -4.72 -20.70 -3.15
N LEU A 307 -4.74 -19.71 -2.25
CA LEU A 307 -4.29 -18.33 -2.54
C LEU A 307 -2.77 -18.26 -2.73
N LEU A 308 -2.03 -18.98 -1.90
CA LEU A 308 -0.57 -18.97 -1.92
C LEU A 308 0.05 -19.71 -3.12
N GLN A 309 -0.68 -20.66 -3.69
CA GLN A 309 -0.27 -21.38 -4.90
C GLN A 309 0.01 -20.43 -6.08
N ILE A 310 -0.68 -19.29 -6.14
CA ILE A 310 -0.52 -18.31 -7.21
C ILE A 310 0.50 -17.23 -6.85
N CYS A 311 0.64 -16.84 -5.58
CA CYS A 311 1.69 -15.90 -5.15
C CYS A 311 3.11 -16.41 -5.48
N CYS A 312 3.35 -17.71 -5.34
CA CYS A 312 4.64 -18.30 -5.68
C CYS A 312 4.94 -18.33 -7.18
N LEU A 313 3.96 -18.12 -8.07
CA LEU A 313 4.14 -18.15 -9.53
C LEU A 313 4.68 -16.84 -10.11
N VAL A 314 4.64 -15.73 -9.36
CA VAL A 314 4.83 -14.37 -9.89
C VAL A 314 6.09 -13.66 -9.34
N GLU A 315 6.88 -14.30 -8.47
CA GLU A 315 8.10 -13.75 -7.82
C GLU A 315 9.45 -14.28 -8.31
#